data_AF-A0A969ZN94-F1
#
_entry.id   AF-A0A969ZN94-F1
#
_cell.length_a   1.000
_cell.length_b   1.000
_cell.length_c   1.000
_cell.angle_alpha   90.00
_cell.angle_beta   90.00
_cell.angle_gamma   90.00
#
_symmetry.space_group_name_H-M   'P 1'
#
loop_
_entity.id
_entity.type
_entity.pdbx_description
1 polymer ?
#
loop_
_entity_poly.entity_id
_entity_poly.type
_entity_poly.pdbx_seq_one_letter_code
_entity_poly.pdbx_strand_id
1 'polypeptide(L)' 'MKKPFDFALNVKPIYDPDFYPAALFNKAFLEAVEKSGKGVPVAVGIERNDGLISVYKTKVFDESCQDADKNILY' A
#
# COMPACT_ATOMS: atom_id res chain seq x y z
N MET A 1 -13.88 -8.64 -1.88
CA MET A 1 -12.79 -8.28 -0.92
C MET A 1 -13.19 -6.95 -0.27
N LYS A 2 -13.22 -6.83 1.07
CA LYS A 2 -13.60 -5.54 1.70
C LYS A 2 -12.51 -4.50 1.41
N LYS A 3 -12.90 -3.32 0.92
CA LYS A 3 -11.97 -2.21 0.65
C LYS A 3 -11.64 -1.53 1.99
N PRO A 4 -10.40 -1.60 2.51
CA PRO A 4 -10.03 -0.96 3.77
C PRO A 4 -9.76 0.55 3.63
N PHE A 5 -9.65 1.05 2.39
CA PHE A 5 -9.47 2.46 2.06
C PHE A 5 -10.41 2.84 0.92
N ASP A 6 -10.86 4.09 0.94
CA ASP A 6 -11.70 4.65 -0.11
C ASP A 6 -10.85 5.12 -1.30
N PHE A 7 -11.19 4.66 -2.50
CA PHE A 7 -10.64 5.15 -3.76
C PHE A 7 -11.63 4.89 -4.90
N ALA A 8 -11.58 5.74 -5.92
CA ALA A 8 -12.47 5.66 -7.09
C ALA A 8 -11.74 5.09 -8.32
N LEU A 9 -12.48 4.33 -9.13
CA LEU A 9 -12.00 3.86 -10.44
C LEU A 9 -12.40 4.86 -11.51
N ASN A 10 -11.43 5.34 -12.30
CA ASN A 10 -11.70 6.17 -13.47
C ASN A 10 -12.32 5.36 -14.63
N VAL A 11 -11.96 4.08 -14.73
CA VAL A 11 -12.51 3.14 -15.71
C VAL A 11 -13.13 1.98 -14.94
N LYS A 12 -14.41 1.73 -15.17
CA LYS A 12 -15.11 0.61 -14.52
C LYS A 12 -14.77 -0.71 -15.26
N PRO A 13 -14.21 -1.71 -14.57
CA PRO A 13 -13.97 -3.02 -15.15
C PRO A 13 -15.32 -3.70 -15.44
N ILE A 14 -15.62 -3.92 -16.72
CA ILE A 14 -16.91 -4.48 -17.16
C ILE A 14 -17.02 -5.97 -16.82
N TYR A 15 -15.91 -6.70 -16.89
CA TYR A 15 -15.88 -8.15 -16.68
C TYR A 15 -15.67 -8.58 -15.22
N ASP A 16 -15.20 -7.68 -14.37
CA ASP A 16 -15.05 -7.91 -12.92
C ASP A 16 -15.38 -6.61 -12.19
N PRO A 17 -16.67 -6.36 -11.86
CA PRO A 17 -17.09 -5.12 -11.22
C PRO A 17 -16.46 -4.87 -9.84
N ASP A 18 -15.96 -5.92 -9.18
CA ASP A 18 -15.31 -5.85 -7.87
C ASP A 18 -13.80 -5.63 -7.99
N PHE A 19 -13.22 -5.76 -9.19
CA PHE A 19 -11.81 -5.51 -9.43
C PHE A 19 -11.43 -4.07 -9.10
N TYR A 20 -10.27 -3.94 -8.47
CA TYR A 20 -9.57 -2.68 -8.38
C TYR A 20 -8.06 -2.89 -8.52
N PRO A 21 -7.35 -1.99 -9.24
CA PRO A 21 -5.91 -2.05 -9.35
C PRO A 21 -5.20 -1.96 -8.00
N ALA A 22 -4.23 -2.84 -7.74
CA ALA A 22 -3.36 -2.78 -6.57
C ALA A 22 -2.64 -1.42 -6.46
N ALA A 23 -2.36 -0.76 -7.59
CA ALA A 23 -1.75 0.57 -7.61
C ALA A 23 -2.65 1.65 -6.95
N LEU A 24 -3.98 1.57 -7.10
CA LEU A 24 -4.90 2.51 -6.45
C LEU A 24 -5.01 2.21 -4.95
N PHE A 25 -5.04 0.93 -4.59
CA PHE A 25 -4.97 0.51 -3.20
C PHE A 25 -3.71 1.04 -2.50
N ASN A 26 -2.53 0.86 -3.11
CA ASN A 26 -1.26 1.30 -2.53
C ASN A 26 -1.21 2.83 -2.36
N LYS A 27 -1.76 3.59 -3.32
CA LYS A 27 -1.90 5.05 -3.20
C LYS A 27 -2.80 5.42 -2.01
N ALA A 28 -3.98 4.81 -1.90
CA ALA A 28 -4.92 5.09 -0.83
C ALA A 28 -4.36 4.70 0.55
N PHE A 29 -3.63 3.58 0.63
CA PHE A 29 -2.89 3.16 1.83
C PHE A 29 -1.86 4.22 2.24
N LEU A 30 -1.01 4.67 1.32
CA LEU A 30 0.01 5.68 1.61
C LEU A 30 -0.62 7.01 2.04
N GLU A 31 -1.70 7.45 1.38
CA GLU A 31 -2.44 8.63 1.80
C GLU A 31 -2.99 8.49 3.23
N ALA A 32 -3.49 7.31 3.61
CA ALA A 32 -3.96 7.04 4.96
C ALA A 32 -2.81 7.05 5.99
N VAL A 33 -1.65 6.47 5.64
CA VAL A 33 -0.44 6.52 6.46
C VAL A 33 -0.01 7.96 6.71
N GLU A 34 0.06 8.80 5.66
CA GLU A 34 0.41 10.22 5.82
C GLU A 34 -0.62 10.98 6.68
N LYS A 35 -1.92 10.78 6.40
CA LYS A 35 -3.00 11.43 7.16
C LYS A 35 -3.02 11.04 8.64
N SER A 36 -2.55 9.84 8.98
CA SER A 36 -2.46 9.41 10.39
C SER A 36 -1.45 10.21 11.21
N GLY A 37 -0.47 10.86 10.55
CA GLY A 37 0.67 11.50 11.22
C GLY A 37 1.61 10.52 11.93
N LYS A 38 1.35 9.21 11.84
CA LYS A 38 2.09 8.12 12.49
C LYS A 38 2.69 7.15 11.48
N GLY A 39 3.23 7.67 10.37
CA GLY A 39 3.89 6.86 9.36
C GLY A 39 5.37 6.64 9.69
N VAL A 40 5.84 5.40 9.58
CA VAL A 40 7.25 5.03 9.76
C VAL A 40 7.87 4.53 8.44
N PRO A 41 9.13 4.88 8.14
CA PRO A 41 9.77 4.48 6.88
C PRO A 41 10.14 2.99 6.88
N VAL A 42 9.92 2.33 5.75
CA VAL A 42 10.34 0.94 5.49
C VAL A 42 10.99 0.86 4.11
N ALA A 43 11.97 -0.02 3.96
CA ALA A 43 12.61 -0.31 2.69
C ALA A 43 12.54 -1.80 2.37
N VAL A 44 12.20 -2.12 1.13
CA VAL A 44 12.25 -3.47 0.57
C VAL A 44 13.45 -3.54 -0.36
N GLY A 45 14.46 -4.33 0.03
CA GLY A 45 15.64 -4.60 -0.78
C GLY A 45 15.49 -5.91 -1.54
N ILE A 46 15.73 -5.89 -2.85
CA ILE A 46 15.78 -7.08 -3.70
C ILE A 46 17.17 -7.18 -4.28
N GLU A 47 17.89 -8.23 -3.90
CA GLU A 47 19.19 -8.58 -4.47
C GLU A 47 19.02 -9.09 -5.91
N ARG A 48 19.93 -8.68 -6.78
CA ARG A 48 20.01 -8.99 -8.21
C ARG A 48 21.41 -9.50 -8.52
N ASN A 49 21.63 -9.85 -9.80
CA ASN A 49 22.92 -10.33 -10.30
C ASN A 49 24.07 -9.40 -9.87
N ASP A 50 25.23 -10.01 -9.64
CA ASP A 50 26.49 -9.33 -9.35
C ASP A 50 26.45 -8.46 -8.08
N GLY A 51 25.63 -8.84 -7.09
CA GLY A 51 25.53 -8.13 -5.80
C GLY A 51 24.80 -6.79 -5.88
N LEU A 52 24.13 -6.49 -6.99
CA LEU A 52 23.32 -5.28 -7.13
C LEU A 52 22.05 -5.39 -6.28
N ILE A 53 21.69 -4.34 -5.55
CA ILE A 53 20.48 -4.30 -4.71
C ILE A 53 19.53 -3.21 -5.22
N SER A 54 18.31 -3.60 -5.60
CA SER A 54 17.22 -2.66 -5.88
C SER A 54 16.47 -2.37 -4.60
N VAL A 55 16.34 -1.09 -4.22
CA VAL A 55 15.70 -0.68 -2.98
C VAL A 55 14.43 0.11 -3.28
N TYR A 56 13.28 -0.41 -2.85
CA TYR A 56 12.02 0.31 -2.85
C TYR A 56 11.77 0.88 -1.46
N LYS A 57 11.66 2.21 -1.35
CA LYS A 57 11.38 2.91 -0.09
C LYS A 57 9.90 3.27 -0.03
N THR A 58 9.28 3.02 1.12
CA THR A 58 7.87 3.29 1.37
C THR A 58 7.66 3.68 2.85
N LYS A 59 6.40 3.86 3.26
CA LYS A 59 6.01 4.05 4.66
C LYS A 59 4.88 3.09 5.02
N VAL A 60 4.80 2.76 6.30
CA VAL A 60 3.73 1.94 6.89
C VAL A 60 3.21 2.63 8.14
N PHE A 61 2.07 2.17 8.68
CA PHE A 61 1.60 2.64 9.98
C PHE A 61 2.56 2.19 11.09
N ASP A 62 2.88 3.09 12.00
CA ASP A 62 3.51 2.74 13.28
C ASP A 62 2.63 1.74 14.06
N GLU A 63 3.24 0.86 14.85
CA GLU A 63 2.51 -0.14 15.66
C GLU A 63 1.52 0.49 16.66
N SER A 64 1.75 1.74 17.09
CA SER A 64 0.82 2.49 17.95
C SER A 64 -0.35 3.14 17.20
N CYS A 65 -0.41 3.01 15.88
CA CYS A 65 -1.50 3.54 15.08
C CYS A 65 -2.71 2.59 15.14
N GLN A 66 -3.93 3.15 15.25
CA GLN A 66 -5.16 2.35 15.24
C GLN A 66 -5.29 1.47 14.00
N ASP A 67 -4.70 1.89 12.89
CA ASP A 67 -4.74 1.22 11.60
C ASP A 67 -3.52 0.30 11.35
N ALA A 68 -2.70 0.01 12.36
CA ALA A 68 -1.48 -0.80 12.23
C ALA A 68 -1.73 -2.17 11.58
N ASP A 69 -2.86 -2.82 11.88
CA ASP A 69 -3.25 -4.12 11.30
C ASP A 69 -3.40 -4.08 9.77
N LYS A 70 -3.60 -2.89 9.19
CA LYS A 70 -3.71 -2.73 7.73
C LYS A 70 -2.37 -2.90 7.01
N ASN A 71 -1.24 -2.89 7.73
CA ASN A 71 0.09 -3.13 7.15
C ASN A 71 0.24 -4.56 6.58
N ILE A 72 -0.49 -5.53 7.15
CA ILE A 72 -0.37 -6.97 6.84
C ILE A 72 -1.55 -7.53 6.04
N LEU A 73 -2.40 -6.66 5.48
CA LEU A 73 -3.65 -7.07 4.86
C LEU A 73 -3.43 -7.75 3.50
N TYR A 74 -3.34 -9.09 3.49
CA TYR A 74 -3.48 -9.98 2.33
C TYR A 74 -4.07 -11.33 2.74
#